data_AF-A0A0F9CRF5-F1
#
_entry.id   AF-A0A0F9CRF5-F1
#
_cell.length_a   1.000
_cell.length_b   1.000
_cell.length_c   1.000
_cell.angle_alpha   90.00
_cell.angle_beta   90.00
_cell.angle_gamma   90.00
#
_symmetry.space_group_name_H-M   'P 1'
#
loop_
_entity.id
_entity.type
_entity.pdbx_description
1 polymer ?
#
loop_
_entity_poly.entity_id
_entity_poly.type
_entity_poly.pdbx_seq_one_letter_code
_entity_poly.pdbx_strand_id
1 'polypeptide(L)'
;MTLTTRGTYELTVKIPGKPSDLIKLAVDDMIAIERRTRYRIVMCDWHCPEGDAGAGTDVCEVCFAGSIMARRTKEAGHRTCLTNSSFSADDSNKFIALDSFRRGDIRDGLRRIVPREFYVKGEGGVWIDSVMLKTFGNDHWNWGDFVYASYNNDRRQFIRCMRFLIRKFKAAGY
;
A
#
# COMPACT_ATOMS: atom_id res chain seq x y z
N MET A 1 -33.79 -9.66 -16.93
CA MET A 1 -32.68 -9.80 -15.97
C MET A 1 -32.46 -8.44 -15.36
N THR A 2 -33.12 -8.19 -14.23
CA THR A 2 -33.27 -6.85 -13.64
C THR A 2 -32.14 -6.67 -12.63
N LEU A 3 -31.24 -5.71 -12.88
CA LEU A 3 -30.21 -5.32 -11.93
C LEU A 3 -30.89 -4.62 -10.74
N THR A 4 -31.19 -5.39 -9.70
CA THR A 4 -31.63 -4.87 -8.41
C THR A 4 -30.50 -4.08 -7.78
N THR A 5 -30.86 -2.88 -7.31
CA THR A 5 -30.14 -1.94 -6.47
C THR A 5 -28.90 -2.53 -5.76
N ARG A 6 -27.71 -2.07 -6.21
CA ARG A 6 -26.42 -2.34 -5.58
C ARG A 6 -26.46 -1.87 -4.12
N GLY A 7 -26.55 -2.82 -3.19
CA GLY A 7 -26.00 -2.62 -1.87
C GLY A 7 -24.52 -2.26 -2.01
N THR A 8 -24.05 -1.25 -1.29
CA THR A 8 -22.62 -0.95 -1.18
C THR A 8 -21.96 -2.10 -0.40
N TYR A 9 -21.60 -3.17 -1.08
CA TYR A 9 -20.80 -4.23 -0.48
C TYR A 9 -19.39 -3.68 -0.29
N GLU A 10 -18.99 -3.41 0.95
CA GLU A 10 -17.60 -3.12 1.25
C GLU A 10 -16.78 -4.41 1.06
N LEU A 11 -15.82 -4.37 0.14
CA LEU A 11 -14.88 -5.45 -0.03
C LEU A 11 -14.00 -5.53 1.22
N THR A 12 -14.06 -6.64 1.94
CA THR A 12 -13.25 -6.85 3.15
C THR A 12 -11.96 -7.58 2.80
N VAL A 13 -10.83 -6.89 2.98
CA VAL A 13 -9.50 -7.50 2.88
C VAL A 13 -8.88 -7.47 4.26
N LYS A 14 -8.33 -8.61 4.71
CA LYS A 14 -7.60 -8.64 5.99
C LYS A 14 -6.23 -7.97 5.81
N ILE A 15 -6.18 -6.65 6.02
CA ILE A 15 -4.97 -5.84 5.95
C ILE A 15 -4.43 -5.58 7.37
N PRO A 16 -3.17 -5.94 7.68
CA PRO A 16 -2.58 -5.72 9.01
C PRO A 16 -2.38 -4.23 9.29
N GLY A 17 -2.53 -3.84 10.56
CA GLY A 17 -2.30 -2.45 11.01
C GLY A 17 -0.85 -2.13 11.38
N LYS A 18 0.00 -3.14 11.57
CA LYS A 18 1.42 -2.94 11.90
C LYS A 18 2.21 -2.54 10.65
N PRO A 19 2.99 -1.44 10.67
CA PRO A 19 3.79 -1.00 9.53
C PRO A 19 4.63 -2.10 8.87
N SER A 20 5.36 -2.92 9.65
CA SER A 20 6.22 -3.97 9.07
C SER A 20 5.42 -5.06 8.37
N ASP A 21 4.32 -5.51 8.97
CA ASP A 21 3.45 -6.53 8.40
C ASP A 21 2.69 -6.01 7.18
N LEU A 22 2.31 -4.73 7.18
CA LEU A 22 1.63 -4.06 6.06
C LEU A 22 2.55 -3.95 4.85
N ILE A 23 3.76 -3.45 5.02
CA ILE A 23 4.75 -3.35 3.92
C ILE A 23 5.12 -4.76 3.44
N LYS A 24 5.28 -5.72 4.35
CA LYS A 24 5.57 -7.11 3.98
C LYS A 24 4.46 -7.71 3.12
N LEU A 25 3.20 -7.56 3.52
CA LEU A 25 2.05 -8.03 2.75
C LEU A 25 2.08 -7.46 1.32
N ALA A 26 2.30 -6.14 1.19
CA ALA A 26 2.36 -5.47 -0.10
C ALA A 26 3.52 -5.98 -0.97
N VAL A 27 4.72 -6.19 -0.40
CA VAL A 27 5.87 -6.75 -1.13
C VAL A 27 5.57 -8.17 -1.63
N ASP A 28 5.02 -9.03 -0.78
CA ASP A 28 4.73 -10.41 -1.12
C ASP A 28 3.62 -10.50 -2.20
N ASP A 29 2.60 -9.64 -2.11
CA ASP A 29 1.52 -9.60 -3.09
C ASP A 29 1.96 -9.01 -4.43
N MET A 30 2.80 -7.96 -4.43
CA MET A 30 3.40 -7.39 -5.64
C MET A 30 4.27 -8.41 -6.37
N ILE A 31 5.19 -9.08 -5.67
CA ILE A 31 6.06 -10.13 -6.27
C ILE A 31 5.23 -11.26 -6.90
N ALA A 32 4.11 -11.60 -6.29
CA ALA A 32 3.24 -12.63 -6.84
C ALA A 32 2.39 -12.15 -8.03
N ILE A 33 1.97 -10.89 -8.04
CA ILE A 33 1.26 -10.28 -9.17
C ILE A 33 2.14 -10.18 -10.40
N GLU A 34 3.41 -9.81 -10.25
CA GLU A 34 4.38 -9.72 -11.36
C GLU A 34 4.50 -11.01 -12.17
N ARG A 35 4.19 -12.16 -11.56
CA ARG A 35 4.23 -13.47 -12.23
C ARG A 35 2.97 -13.77 -13.05
N ARG A 36 1.97 -12.88 -13.02
CA ARG A 36 0.69 -13.04 -13.73
C ARG A 36 0.70 -12.18 -14.98
N THR A 37 0.48 -12.80 -16.14
CA THR A 37 0.50 -12.13 -17.45
C THR A 37 -0.59 -11.08 -17.66
N ARG A 38 -1.66 -11.12 -16.86
CA ARG A 38 -2.77 -10.15 -16.90
C ARG A 38 -2.53 -8.90 -16.06
N TYR A 39 -1.36 -8.75 -15.46
CA TYR A 39 -1.05 -7.61 -14.60
C TYR A 39 0.32 -7.03 -14.93
N ARG A 40 0.43 -5.71 -14.83
CA ARG A 40 1.67 -4.95 -14.95
C ARG A 40 1.83 -4.08 -13.71
N ILE A 41 3.00 -4.08 -13.11
CA ILE A 41 3.26 -3.18 -11.98
C ILE A 41 3.57 -1.78 -12.52
N VAL A 42 2.74 -0.81 -12.15
CA VAL A 42 2.89 0.60 -12.52
C VAL A 42 2.59 1.46 -11.31
N MET A 43 3.60 2.20 -10.84
CA MET A 43 3.54 2.88 -9.53
C MET A 43 2.69 4.16 -9.50
N CYS A 44 2.06 4.56 -10.61
CA CYS A 44 1.12 5.68 -10.65
C CYS A 44 -0.35 5.27 -10.58
N ASP A 45 -0.68 4.00 -10.77
CA ASP A 45 -2.05 3.53 -10.89
C ASP A 45 -2.46 2.65 -9.72
N TRP A 46 -3.70 2.75 -9.25
CA TRP A 46 -4.20 1.92 -8.17
C TRP A 46 -4.42 0.50 -8.66
N HIS A 47 -5.59 0.23 -9.22
CA HIS A 47 -5.91 -0.99 -9.92
C HIS A 47 -6.70 -0.59 -11.15
N CYS A 48 -6.01 -0.33 -12.24
CA CYS A 48 -6.58 0.23 -13.46
C CYS A 48 -6.46 -0.83 -14.57
N PRO A 49 -7.56 -1.36 -15.10
CA PRO A 49 -7.50 -2.08 -16.37
C PRO A 49 -6.93 -1.12 -17.41
N GLU A 50 -5.82 -1.45 -18.05
CA GLU A 50 -5.26 -0.65 -19.14
C GLU A 50 -6.31 -0.67 -20.27
N GLY A 51 -7.14 0.38 -20.37
CA GLY A 51 -8.33 0.28 -21.22
C GLY A 51 -9.47 1.30 -21.06
N ASP A 52 -9.45 2.23 -20.11
CA ASP A 52 -10.37 3.38 -20.19
C ASP A 52 -10.07 4.29 -21.41
N ALA A 53 -8.97 4.03 -22.14
CA ALA A 53 -8.59 4.68 -23.40
C ALA A 53 -8.61 3.75 -24.64
N GLY A 54 -9.46 2.71 -24.67
CA GLY A 54 -9.78 1.99 -25.91
C GLY A 54 -8.65 1.16 -26.56
N ALA A 55 -7.55 0.89 -25.85
CA ALA A 55 -6.36 0.23 -26.41
C ALA A 55 -6.43 -1.32 -26.48
N GLY A 56 -7.51 -1.95 -26.02
CA GLY A 56 -7.75 -3.39 -26.24
C GLY A 56 -6.79 -4.34 -25.51
N THR A 57 -6.02 -3.88 -24.53
CA THR A 57 -5.09 -4.72 -23.76
C THR A 57 -5.82 -5.44 -22.61
N ASP A 58 -5.64 -6.77 -22.49
CA ASP A 58 -6.19 -7.57 -21.37
C ASP A 58 -5.28 -7.52 -20.11
N VAL A 59 -4.62 -6.39 -19.89
CA VAL A 59 -3.62 -6.17 -18.82
C VAL A 59 -4.12 -5.12 -17.85
N CYS A 60 -3.99 -5.39 -16.56
CA CYS A 60 -4.30 -4.45 -15.49
C CYS A 60 -3.02 -3.87 -14.89
N GLU A 61 -2.94 -2.55 -14.86
CA GLU A 61 -1.88 -1.81 -14.19
C GLU A 61 -2.18 -1.67 -12.70
N VAL A 62 -1.20 -2.02 -11.88
CA VAL A 62 -1.34 -1.92 -10.43
C VAL A 62 -0.09 -1.35 -9.78
N CYS A 63 -0.26 -0.48 -8.79
CA CYS A 63 0.84 -0.03 -7.94
C CYS A 63 1.09 -0.99 -6.79
N PHE A 64 1.92 -0.54 -5.84
CA PHE A 64 2.23 -1.27 -4.62
C PHE A 64 0.97 -1.62 -3.80
N ALA A 65 0.08 -0.65 -3.55
CA ALA A 65 -1.21 -0.89 -2.90
C ALA A 65 -2.19 -1.67 -3.80
N GLY A 66 -2.20 -1.35 -5.09
CA GLY A 66 -2.96 -2.05 -6.13
C GLY A 66 -2.73 -3.55 -6.18
N SER A 67 -1.49 -3.98 -5.93
CA SER A 67 -1.14 -5.40 -5.91
C SER A 67 -1.91 -6.18 -4.83
N ILE A 68 -2.19 -5.56 -3.67
CA ILE A 68 -3.01 -6.16 -2.62
C ILE A 68 -4.46 -6.24 -3.10
N MET A 69 -4.98 -5.15 -3.70
CA MET A 69 -6.34 -5.11 -4.24
C MET A 69 -6.56 -6.24 -5.26
N ALA A 70 -5.65 -6.38 -6.23
CA ALA A 70 -5.70 -7.44 -7.26
C ALA A 70 -5.63 -8.87 -6.68
N ARG A 71 -4.89 -9.07 -5.58
CA ARG A 71 -4.68 -10.41 -5.01
C ARG A 71 -5.72 -10.82 -4.01
N ARG A 72 -6.25 -9.88 -3.25
CA ARG A 72 -7.04 -10.15 -2.05
C ARG A 72 -8.52 -9.88 -2.26
N THR A 73 -8.86 -9.05 -3.24
CA THR A 73 -10.25 -8.86 -3.64
C THR A 73 -10.67 -10.00 -4.57
N LYS A 74 -11.37 -11.00 -4.03
CA LYS A 74 -11.84 -12.16 -4.82
C LYS A 74 -12.81 -11.79 -5.96
N GLU A 75 -13.49 -10.65 -5.81
CA GLU A 75 -14.56 -10.21 -6.70
C GLU A 75 -14.10 -9.23 -7.78
N ALA A 76 -12.93 -8.62 -7.60
CA ALA A 76 -12.35 -7.72 -8.59
C ALA A 76 -11.41 -8.52 -9.49
N GLY A 77 -11.90 -8.86 -10.68
CA GLY A 77 -11.04 -9.34 -11.74
C GLY A 77 -10.12 -8.23 -12.26
N HIS A 78 -9.19 -8.60 -13.15
CA HIS A 78 -8.27 -7.67 -13.81
C HIS A 78 -8.96 -6.61 -14.71
N ARG A 79 -10.29 -6.68 -14.85
CA ARG A 79 -11.11 -5.73 -15.62
C ARG A 79 -11.89 -4.74 -14.75
N THR A 80 -11.77 -4.85 -13.43
CA THR A 80 -12.44 -3.94 -12.50
C THR A 80 -11.50 -2.81 -12.15
N CYS A 81 -11.93 -1.55 -12.25
CA CYS A 81 -11.16 -0.45 -11.68
C CYS A 81 -11.40 -0.40 -10.17
N LEU A 82 -10.32 -0.44 -9.37
CA LEU A 82 -10.38 -0.23 -7.93
C LEU A 82 -9.45 0.90 -7.52
N THR A 83 -9.93 1.71 -6.59
CA THR A 83 -9.16 2.74 -5.91
C THR A 83 -9.30 2.53 -4.40
N ASN A 84 -8.58 3.30 -3.58
CA ASN A 84 -8.75 3.24 -2.14
C ASN A 84 -10.19 3.55 -1.67
N SER A 85 -10.94 4.39 -2.40
CA SER A 85 -12.33 4.70 -2.07
C SER A 85 -13.29 3.53 -2.32
N SER A 86 -12.83 2.44 -2.94
CA SER A 86 -13.60 1.19 -3.07
C SER A 86 -13.64 0.35 -1.79
N PHE A 87 -12.93 0.76 -0.73
CA PHE A 87 -12.78 0.03 0.52
C PHE A 87 -13.21 0.87 1.73
N SER A 88 -13.35 0.22 2.89
CA SER A 88 -13.63 0.90 4.16
C SER A 88 -12.59 2.00 4.45
N ALA A 89 -12.96 3.00 5.26
CA ALA A 89 -12.06 4.09 5.61
C ALA A 89 -10.73 3.61 6.25
N ASP A 90 -10.80 2.54 7.06
CA ASP A 90 -9.62 1.96 7.71
C ASP A 90 -8.67 1.32 6.68
N ASP A 91 -9.19 0.53 5.75
CA ASP A 91 -8.38 -0.10 4.70
C ASP A 91 -7.88 0.93 3.67
N SER A 92 -8.72 1.90 3.31
CA SER A 92 -8.34 3.04 2.47
C SER A 92 -7.11 3.77 3.02
N ASN A 93 -7.10 4.04 4.33
CA ASN A 93 -5.95 4.65 5.00
C ASN A 93 -4.69 3.78 4.91
N LYS A 94 -4.78 2.46 5.08
CA LYS A 94 -3.63 1.56 4.95
C LYS A 94 -3.06 1.55 3.54
N PHE A 95 -3.91 1.65 2.51
CA PHE A 95 -3.39 1.76 1.16
C PHE A 95 -2.69 3.10 0.89
N ILE A 96 -3.23 4.21 1.40
CA ILE A 96 -2.55 5.51 1.35
C ILE A 96 -1.22 5.43 2.12
N ALA A 97 -1.18 4.72 3.24
CA ALA A 97 0.05 4.51 4.01
C ALA A 97 1.14 3.81 3.17
N LEU A 98 0.76 2.76 2.44
CA LEU A 98 1.67 2.07 1.52
C LEU A 98 2.19 3.00 0.41
N ASP A 99 1.34 3.90 -0.09
CA ASP A 99 1.74 4.93 -1.07
C ASP A 99 2.77 5.89 -0.49
N SER A 100 2.58 6.35 0.76
CA SER A 100 3.55 7.20 1.44
C SER A 100 4.86 6.46 1.76
N PHE A 101 4.80 5.20 2.22
CA PHE A 101 6.01 4.40 2.45
C PHE A 101 6.83 4.15 1.18
N ARG A 102 6.19 3.84 0.05
CA ARG A 102 6.91 3.64 -1.23
C ARG A 102 7.54 4.92 -1.79
N ARG A 103 7.08 6.09 -1.35
CA ARG A 103 7.65 7.41 -1.72
C ARG A 103 8.70 7.90 -0.72
N GLY A 104 8.94 7.15 0.36
CA GLY A 104 9.86 7.55 1.43
C GLY A 104 9.25 8.52 2.45
N ASP A 105 7.96 8.86 2.33
CA ASP A 105 7.27 9.69 3.32
C ASP A 105 6.79 8.83 4.50
N ILE A 106 7.74 8.45 5.36
CA ILE A 106 7.48 7.53 6.46
C ILE A 106 6.54 8.15 7.51
N ARG A 107 6.69 9.45 7.79
CA ARG A 107 5.84 10.16 8.76
C ARG A 107 4.39 10.21 8.28
N ASP A 108 4.13 10.54 7.01
CA ASP A 108 2.75 10.49 6.50
C ASP A 108 2.21 9.06 6.49
N GLY A 109 3.01 8.07 6.09
CA GLY A 109 2.59 6.67 6.13
C GLY A 109 2.15 6.24 7.53
N LEU A 110 2.92 6.57 8.57
CA LEU A 110 2.57 6.31 9.96
C LEU A 110 1.30 7.06 10.39
N ARG A 111 1.12 8.32 9.98
CA ARG A 111 -0.08 9.13 10.27
C ARG A 111 -1.37 8.43 9.82
N ARG A 112 -1.33 7.69 8.70
CA ARG A 112 -2.50 6.97 8.17
C ARG A 112 -2.86 5.73 8.97
N ILE A 113 -1.91 5.11 9.65
CA ILE A 113 -2.10 3.85 10.40
C ILE A 113 -1.89 4.00 11.90
N VAL A 114 -1.97 5.23 12.41
CA VAL A 114 -1.96 5.49 13.85
C VAL A 114 -3.09 4.68 14.48
N PRO A 115 -2.81 3.86 15.51
CA PRO A 115 -3.86 3.13 16.20
C PRO A 115 -4.90 4.08 16.80
N ARG A 116 -6.18 3.72 16.66
CA ARG A 116 -7.32 4.59 17.00
C ARG A 116 -7.25 5.12 18.44
N GLU A 117 -6.73 4.33 19.37
CA GLU A 117 -6.55 4.70 20.77
C GLU A 117 -5.64 5.92 20.97
N PHE A 118 -4.60 6.10 20.15
CA PHE A 118 -3.74 7.28 20.23
C PHE A 118 -4.39 8.49 19.58
N TYR A 119 -5.17 8.29 18.51
CA TYR A 119 -5.89 9.37 17.85
C TYR A 119 -6.97 9.98 18.75
N VAL A 120 -7.77 9.14 19.41
CA VAL A 120 -8.84 9.58 20.33
C VAL A 120 -8.29 10.38 21.52
N LYS A 121 -7.07 10.07 21.97
CA LYS A 121 -6.39 10.79 23.05
C LYS A 121 -5.65 12.05 22.61
N GLY A 122 -5.60 12.35 21.31
CA GLY A 122 -4.77 13.43 20.77
C GLY A 122 -3.26 13.14 20.83
N GLU A 123 -2.88 11.89 21.06
CA GLU A 123 -1.48 11.44 21.22
C GLU A 123 -0.88 10.91 19.91
N GLY A 124 -1.58 11.03 18.79
CA GLY A 124 -1.13 10.50 17.49
C GLY A 124 0.26 11.01 17.08
N GLY A 125 0.54 12.30 17.29
CA GLY A 125 1.86 12.88 17.02
C GLY A 125 2.97 12.26 17.88
N VAL A 126 2.71 12.11 19.18
CA VAL A 126 3.65 11.51 20.14
C VAL A 126 3.95 10.06 19.78
N TRP A 127 2.93 9.30 19.36
CA TRP A 127 3.11 7.93 18.89
C TRP A 127 3.99 7.88 17.64
N ILE A 128 3.74 8.73 16.64
CA ILE A 128 4.55 8.80 15.41
C ILE A 128 6.01 9.12 15.74
N ASP A 129 6.26 10.13 16.56
CA ASP A 129 7.63 10.53 16.93
C ASP A 129 8.34 9.40 17.71
N SER A 130 7.62 8.70 18.59
CA SER A 130 8.14 7.52 19.30
C SER A 130 8.52 6.38 18.34
N VAL A 131 7.66 6.07 17.36
CA VAL A 131 7.94 5.07 16.32
C VAL A 131 9.17 5.48 15.51
N MET A 132 9.23 6.73 15.04
CA MET A 132 10.34 7.24 14.24
C MET A 132 11.67 7.15 15.01
N LEU A 133 11.68 7.60 16.26
CA LEU A 133 12.86 7.55 17.12
C LEU A 133 13.34 6.12 17.38
N LYS A 134 12.43 5.19 17.70
CA LYS A 134 12.79 3.78 17.93
C LYS A 134 13.27 3.08 16.66
N THR A 135 12.70 3.43 15.52
CA THR A 135 12.96 2.74 14.23
C THR A 135 14.24 3.23 13.58
N PHE A 136 14.49 4.54 13.64
CA PHE A 136 15.55 5.20 12.86
C PHE A 136 16.54 6.00 13.73
N GLY A 137 16.31 6.13 15.04
CA GLY A 137 17.16 6.92 15.92
C GLY A 137 17.18 8.40 15.55
N ASN A 138 18.34 9.04 15.68
CA ASN A 138 18.53 10.45 15.33
C ASN A 138 18.61 10.68 13.80
N ASP A 139 18.80 9.62 13.00
CA ASP A 139 18.93 9.71 11.54
C ASP A 139 17.58 9.67 10.80
N HIS A 140 16.47 9.85 11.53
CA HIS A 140 15.12 9.71 10.99
C HIS A 140 14.74 10.77 9.94
N TRP A 141 15.51 11.85 9.81
CA TRP A 141 15.31 12.91 8.82
C TRP A 141 15.92 12.60 7.43
N ASN A 142 16.85 11.63 7.34
CA ASN A 142 17.60 11.34 6.09
C ASN A 142 16.96 10.22 5.23
N TRP A 143 15.74 9.80 5.56
CA TRP A 143 15.10 8.67 4.87
C TRP A 143 14.47 9.01 3.52
N GLY A 144 14.05 10.26 3.31
CA GLY A 144 13.37 10.69 2.07
C GLY A 144 14.21 10.43 0.81
N ASP A 145 15.53 10.54 0.92
CA ASP A 145 16.46 10.39 -0.21
C ASP A 145 16.72 8.93 -0.61
N PHE A 146 16.43 7.96 0.27
CA PHE A 146 16.75 6.54 0.04
C PHE A 146 15.71 5.79 -0.80
N VAL A 147 14.50 6.34 -0.97
CA VAL A 147 13.34 5.59 -1.51
C VAL A 147 12.93 6.07 -2.91
N TYR A 148 13.63 7.04 -3.50
CA TYR A 148 13.30 7.55 -4.85
C TYR A 148 13.70 6.62 -6.01
N ALA A 149 13.76 5.31 -5.77
CA ALA A 149 13.72 4.33 -6.85
C ALA A 149 12.25 4.03 -7.15
N SER A 150 11.69 4.65 -8.20
CA SER A 150 10.46 4.11 -8.77
C SER A 150 10.73 2.65 -9.11
N TYR A 151 9.83 1.75 -8.73
CA TYR A 151 9.97 0.33 -9.06
C TYR A 151 10.23 0.10 -10.57
N ASN A 152 9.67 0.97 -11.41
CA ASN A 152 9.83 0.95 -12.86
C ASN A 152 11.29 1.22 -13.30
N ASN A 153 12.07 1.93 -12.48
CA ASN A 153 13.49 2.24 -12.78
C ASN A 153 14.43 1.14 -12.26
N ASP A 154 14.25 0.69 -11.02
CA ASP A 154 15.05 -0.38 -10.43
C ASP A 154 14.24 -1.20 -9.41
N ARG A 155 13.60 -2.25 -9.92
CA ARG A 155 12.86 -3.24 -9.12
C ARG A 155 13.70 -3.80 -7.98
N ARG A 156 14.99 -4.11 -8.20
CA ARG A 156 15.83 -4.77 -7.21
C ARG A 156 16.13 -3.83 -6.05
N GLN A 157 16.43 -2.57 -6.35
CA GLN A 157 16.64 -1.54 -5.36
C GLN A 157 15.36 -1.25 -4.58
N PHE A 158 14.20 -1.12 -5.25
CA PHE A 158 12.91 -0.93 -4.59
C PHE A 158 12.62 -2.03 -3.55
N ILE A 159 12.74 -3.31 -3.93
CA ILE A 159 12.52 -4.44 -3.02
C ILE A 159 13.51 -4.43 -1.85
N ARG A 160 14.77 -4.06 -2.08
CA ARG A 160 15.78 -3.92 -1.02
C ARG A 160 15.38 -2.83 -0.02
N CYS A 161 14.94 -1.67 -0.48
CA CYS A 161 14.47 -0.58 0.36
C CYS A 161 13.25 -1.00 1.20
N MET A 162 12.24 -1.61 0.59
CA MET A 162 11.05 -2.08 1.33
C MET A 162 11.41 -3.15 2.38
N ARG A 163 12.28 -4.11 2.04
CA ARG A 163 12.78 -5.11 3.01
C ARG A 163 13.59 -4.49 4.14
N PHE A 164 14.33 -3.42 3.87
CA PHE A 164 15.01 -2.68 4.90
C PHE A 164 14.01 -2.04 5.87
N LEU A 165 12.99 -1.33 5.37
CA LEU A 165 11.94 -0.73 6.19
C LEU A 165 11.23 -1.78 7.05
N ILE A 166 10.85 -2.92 6.47
CA ILE A 166 10.24 -4.04 7.20
C ILE A 166 11.13 -4.46 8.39
N ARG A 167 12.45 -4.62 8.17
CA ARG A 167 13.37 -5.03 9.23
C ARG A 167 13.50 -3.97 10.34
N LYS A 168 13.55 -2.70 9.97
CA LYS A 168 13.65 -1.60 10.94
C LYS A 168 12.41 -1.50 11.82
N PHE A 169 11.23 -1.46 11.21
CA PHE A 169 9.98 -1.43 11.97
C PHE A 169 9.87 -2.66 12.88
N LYS A 170 10.13 -3.85 12.33
CA LYS A 170 10.08 -5.10 13.11
C LYS A 170 11.03 -5.09 14.30
N ALA A 171 12.26 -4.59 14.13
CA ALA A 171 13.23 -4.47 15.23
C ALA A 171 12.78 -3.48 16.32
N ALA A 172 12.01 -2.46 15.96
CA ALA A 172 11.41 -1.49 16.88
C ALA A 172 10.07 -1.96 17.48
N GLY A 173 9.53 -3.11 17.05
CA GLY A 173 8.26 -3.67 17.53
C GLY A 173 7.02 -3.20 16.75
N TYR A 174 7.19 -2.59 15.58
CA TYR A 174 6.14 -2.06 14.71
C TYR A 174 6.06 -2.78 13.35
#